data_AF-A0A173YRS2-F1
#
_entry.id   AF-A0A173YRS2-F1
#
_cell.length_a   1.000
_cell.length_b   1.000
_cell.length_c   1.000
_cell.angle_alpha   90.00
_cell.angle_beta   90.00
_cell.angle_gamma   90.00
#
_symmetry.space_group_name_H-M   'P 1'
#
loop_
_entity.id
_entity.type
_entity.pdbx_description
1 polymer ?
#
loop_
_entity_poly.entity_id
_entity_poly.type
_entity_poly.pdbx_seq_one_letter_code
_entity_poly.pdbx_strand_id
1 'polypeptide(L)'
;MFFIIKFWKEISNIISFLANICVLVITVYTLYLTAFCRKLRFITIGFSMTQFFGESMSISIANKSLHAISITEIFIMKKKDGQFYRITIKKFEDPLIINPWQISNIKMDAYTYILEESGERFDHSDIHMNSVIGINTGTENMVWLKPYKKAPRMQAERAYKKRDYKEFVVIRKSYGDKTLSESVKYVISLKNTDINGNMSWETIFAIPLEKSILLNKTICGYNAINYSGKTSCGKLKKIICKQFGIDSDAIFIEKI
;
A
#
# COMPACT_ATOMS: atom_id res chain seq x y z
N MET A 1 -40.49 53.57 29.45
CA MET A 1 -40.18 52.28 30.13
C MET A 1 -40.90 51.09 29.48
N PHE A 2 -42.23 51.13 29.31
CA PHE A 2 -43.02 50.05 28.68
C PHE A 2 -42.58 49.65 27.26
N PHE A 3 -42.26 50.64 26.41
CA PHE A 3 -41.84 50.38 25.02
C PHE A 3 -40.51 49.64 24.92
N ILE A 4 -39.57 49.98 25.81
CA ILE A 4 -38.25 49.34 25.90
C ILE A 4 -38.39 47.88 26.35
N ILE A 5 -39.23 47.62 27.35
CA ILE A 5 -39.49 46.26 27.85
C ILE A 5 -40.14 45.38 26.76
N LYS A 6 -41.09 45.94 25.99
CA LYS A 6 -41.76 45.22 24.89
C LYS A 6 -40.81 44.92 23.73
N PHE A 7 -39.95 45.87 23.38
CA PHE A 7 -38.90 45.72 22.37
C PHE A 7 -37.87 44.64 22.74
N TRP A 8 -37.37 44.65 23.99
CA TRP A 8 -36.45 43.61 24.48
C TRP A 8 -37.08 42.21 24.48
N LYS A 9 -38.39 42.12 24.78
CA LYS A 9 -39.13 40.87 24.74
C LYS A 9 -39.25 40.31 23.32
N GLU A 10 -39.48 41.16 22.32
CA GLU A 10 -39.50 40.75 20.91
C GLU A 10 -38.12 40.27 20.42
N ILE A 11 -37.05 41.00 20.76
CA ILE A 11 -35.67 40.57 20.44
C ILE A 11 -35.35 39.22 21.08
N SER A 12 -35.69 39.04 22.35
CA SER A 12 -35.47 37.78 23.06
C SER A 12 -36.22 36.61 22.41
N ASN A 13 -37.46 36.82 21.95
CA ASN A 13 -38.23 35.82 21.22
C ASN A 13 -37.58 35.46 19.88
N ILE A 14 -37.09 36.45 19.12
CA ILE A 14 -36.40 36.22 17.84
C ILE A 14 -35.10 35.43 18.06
N ILE A 15 -34.30 35.80 19.07
CA ILE A 15 -33.08 35.08 19.42
C ILE A 15 -33.39 33.64 19.84
N SER A 16 -34.42 33.44 20.67
CA SER A 16 -34.84 32.11 21.11
C SER A 16 -35.33 31.24 19.94
N PHE A 17 -36.07 31.84 19.00
CA PHE A 17 -36.51 31.17 17.78
C PHE A 17 -35.33 30.77 16.89
N LEU A 18 -34.38 31.67 16.66
CA LEU A 18 -33.14 31.39 15.92
C LEU A 18 -32.29 30.30 16.60
N ALA A 19 -32.17 30.35 17.93
CA ALA A 19 -31.45 29.35 18.70
C ALA A 19 -32.10 27.95 18.54
N ASN A 20 -33.43 27.88 18.62
CA ASN A 20 -34.17 26.62 18.42
C ASN A 20 -33.98 26.07 17.00
N ILE A 21 -34.02 26.92 15.97
CA ILE A 21 -33.72 26.49 14.58
C ILE A 21 -32.29 25.98 14.47
N CYS A 22 -31.32 26.69 15.06
CA CYS A 22 -29.91 26.29 15.02
C CYS A 22 -29.71 24.91 15.66
N VAL A 23 -30.27 24.68 16.85
CA VAL A 23 -30.23 23.38 17.54
C VAL A 23 -30.89 22.30 16.69
N LEU A 24 -32.03 22.59 16.05
CA LEU A 24 -32.71 21.64 15.17
C LEU A 24 -31.82 21.26 13.96
N VAL A 25 -31.19 22.23 13.31
CA VAL A 25 -30.29 21.99 12.16
C VAL A 25 -29.07 21.17 12.59
N ILE A 26 -28.44 21.49 13.72
CA ILE A 26 -27.31 20.73 14.26
C ILE A 26 -27.75 19.29 14.59
N THR A 27 -28.93 19.11 15.18
CA THR A 27 -29.46 17.78 15.54
C THR A 27 -29.76 16.95 14.30
N VAL A 28 -30.40 17.52 13.28
CA VAL A 28 -30.65 16.83 12.00
C VAL A 28 -29.34 16.48 11.30
N TYR A 29 -28.36 17.38 11.32
CA TYR A 29 -27.07 17.16 10.70
C TYR A 29 -26.24 16.08 11.42
N THR A 30 -26.23 16.09 12.75
CA THR A 30 -25.56 15.06 13.55
C THR A 30 -26.23 13.70 13.38
N LEU A 31 -27.57 13.63 13.32
CA LEU A 31 -28.29 12.40 12.97
C LEU A 31 -27.90 11.92 11.57
N TYR A 32 -27.83 12.82 10.59
CA TYR A 32 -27.39 12.49 9.23
C TYR A 32 -25.99 11.88 9.20
N LEU A 33 -25.02 12.50 9.89
CA LEU A 33 -23.65 12.00 9.98
C LEU A 33 -23.53 10.67 10.73
N THR A 34 -24.37 10.44 11.74
CA THR A 34 -24.32 9.24 12.58
C THR A 34 -25.00 8.05 11.92
N ALA A 35 -26.19 8.24 11.34
CA ALA A 35 -27.04 7.16 10.84
C ALA A 35 -26.93 6.93 9.32
N PHE A 36 -26.72 7.98 8.52
CA PHE A 36 -26.87 7.89 7.06
C PHE A 36 -25.57 8.09 6.28
N CYS A 37 -24.61 8.86 6.82
CA CYS A 37 -23.36 9.14 6.13
C CYS A 37 -22.48 7.88 6.04
N ARG A 38 -21.84 7.68 4.88
CA ARG A 38 -20.90 6.57 4.69
C ARG A 38 -19.70 6.79 5.62
N LYS A 39 -19.56 5.90 6.61
CA LYS A 39 -18.51 5.98 7.64
C LYS A 39 -17.10 6.11 7.04
N LEU A 40 -16.83 5.37 5.96
CA LEU A 40 -15.57 5.44 5.20
C LEU A 40 -15.81 5.89 3.76
N ARG A 41 -14.91 6.74 3.25
CA ARG A 41 -14.84 7.18 1.87
C ARG A 41 -13.51 6.77 1.25
N PHE A 42 -13.57 6.14 0.08
CA PHE A 42 -12.39 5.88 -0.73
C PHE A 42 -11.82 7.17 -1.32
N ILE A 43 -10.49 7.30 -1.33
CA ILE A 43 -9.76 8.43 -1.91
C ILE A 43 -8.98 7.97 -3.14
N THR A 44 -8.02 7.06 -2.96
CA THR A 44 -7.15 6.61 -4.04
C THR A 44 -6.53 5.23 -3.75
N ILE A 45 -6.11 4.54 -4.80
CA ILE A 45 -5.20 3.39 -4.76
C ILE A 45 -3.89 3.86 -5.40
N GLY A 46 -2.77 3.65 -4.71
CA GLY A 46 -1.44 3.98 -5.20
C GLY A 46 -0.59 2.73 -5.35
N PHE A 47 0.32 2.77 -6.34
CA PHE A 47 1.32 1.75 -6.58
C PHE A 47 2.71 2.37 -6.52
N SER A 48 3.64 1.64 -5.90
CA SER A 48 5.05 1.99 -5.91
C SER A 48 5.81 0.81 -6.48
N MET A 49 6.43 1.05 -7.62
CA MET A 49 7.32 0.10 -8.29
C MET A 49 8.74 0.63 -8.17
N THR A 50 9.69 -0.24 -7.84
CA THR A 50 11.10 0.10 -7.81
C THR A 50 11.89 -0.92 -8.62
N GLN A 51 13.01 -0.52 -9.21
CA GLN A 51 13.79 -1.42 -10.05
C GLN A 51 14.40 -2.57 -9.26
N PHE A 52 14.87 -2.31 -8.03
CA PHE A 52 15.65 -3.26 -7.22
C PHE A 52 14.88 -3.86 -6.05
N PHE A 53 13.90 -3.16 -5.50
CA PHE A 53 13.13 -3.62 -4.34
C PHE A 53 11.72 -4.02 -4.73
N GLY A 54 11.07 -4.76 -3.84
CA GLY A 54 9.70 -5.19 -4.01
C GLY A 54 8.75 -4.02 -4.26
N GLU A 55 7.70 -4.32 -5.01
CA GLU A 55 6.59 -3.42 -5.25
C GLU A 55 5.70 -3.31 -4.01
N SER A 56 4.95 -2.22 -3.91
CA SER A 56 3.95 -2.06 -2.86
C SER A 56 2.69 -1.39 -3.38
N MET A 57 1.57 -1.75 -2.74
CA MET A 57 0.26 -1.17 -3.00
C MET A 57 -0.20 -0.39 -1.78
N SER A 58 -0.94 0.67 -2.01
CA SER A 58 -1.46 1.53 -0.95
C SER A 58 -2.91 1.91 -1.22
N ILE A 59 -3.71 1.99 -0.16
CA ILE A 59 -5.12 2.42 -0.23
C ILE A 59 -5.31 3.56 0.75
N SER A 60 -5.75 4.69 0.21
CA SER A 60 -6.12 5.87 1.01
C SER A 60 -7.63 5.93 1.23
N ILE A 61 -8.02 6.01 2.50
CA ILE A 61 -9.41 6.11 2.93
C ILE A 61 -9.58 7.27 3.92
N ALA A 62 -10.73 7.94 3.84
CA ALA A 62 -11.13 8.97 4.79
C ALA A 62 -12.23 8.45 5.72
N ASN A 63 -12.09 8.68 7.02
CA ASN A 63 -13.20 8.58 7.95
C ASN A 63 -14.06 9.86 7.83
N LYS A 64 -15.35 9.70 7.51
CA LYS A 64 -16.32 10.80 7.42
C LYS A 64 -17.41 10.71 8.48
N SER A 65 -17.25 9.80 9.44
CA SER A 65 -18.12 9.70 10.61
C SER A 65 -17.64 10.58 11.75
N LEU A 66 -18.49 10.71 12.78
CA LEU A 66 -18.19 11.41 14.02
C LEU A 66 -17.46 10.54 15.06
N HIS A 67 -17.21 9.26 14.75
CA HIS A 67 -16.58 8.31 15.67
C HIS A 67 -15.31 7.73 15.06
N ALA A 68 -14.40 7.26 15.91
CA ALA A 68 -13.26 6.50 15.43
C ALA A 68 -13.70 5.17 14.82
N ILE A 69 -12.96 4.71 13.81
CA ILE A 69 -13.21 3.43 13.15
C ILE A 69 -11.95 2.58 13.33
N SER A 70 -12.10 1.43 13.99
CA SER A 70 -11.09 0.38 14.03
C SER A 70 -11.09 -0.38 12.72
N ILE A 71 -9.91 -0.73 12.20
CA ILE A 71 -9.74 -1.55 11.01
C ILE A 71 -8.82 -2.72 11.35
N THR A 72 -9.31 -3.94 11.14
CA THR A 72 -8.55 -5.17 11.39
C THR A 72 -7.99 -5.78 10.11
N GLU A 73 -8.66 -5.56 8.99
CA GLU A 73 -8.23 -6.10 7.70
C GLU A 73 -8.72 -5.23 6.53
N ILE A 74 -7.87 -5.09 5.52
CA ILE A 74 -8.23 -4.50 4.23
C ILE A 74 -7.82 -5.46 3.12
N PHE A 75 -8.74 -5.69 2.19
CA PHE A 75 -8.50 -6.52 1.01
C PHE A 75 -9.22 -5.95 -0.22
N ILE A 76 -8.78 -6.37 -1.40
CA ILE A 76 -9.40 -6.06 -2.68
C ILE A 76 -10.05 -7.32 -3.23
N MET A 77 -11.29 -7.21 -3.66
CA MET A 77 -12.00 -8.21 -4.47
C MET A 77 -11.99 -7.75 -5.92
N LYS A 78 -11.20 -8.40 -6.77
CA LYS A 78 -11.08 -8.13 -8.20
C LYS A 78 -11.89 -9.16 -8.98
N LYS A 79 -12.77 -8.71 -9.86
CA LYS A 79 -13.47 -9.60 -10.81
C LYS A 79 -12.63 -9.76 -12.08
N LYS A 80 -12.30 -11.01 -12.44
CA LYS A 80 -11.59 -11.41 -13.66
C LYS A 80 -12.24 -12.69 -14.18
N ASP A 81 -12.53 -12.76 -15.48
CA ASP A 81 -13.11 -13.94 -16.16
C ASP A 81 -14.35 -14.52 -15.47
N GLY A 82 -15.22 -13.64 -14.94
CA GLY A 82 -16.45 -14.03 -14.25
C GLY A 82 -16.26 -14.38 -12.76
N GLN A 83 -15.04 -14.72 -12.32
CA GLN A 83 -14.71 -15.09 -10.95
C GLN A 83 -14.20 -13.90 -10.14
N PHE A 84 -14.39 -13.93 -8.82
CA PHE A 84 -13.73 -12.99 -7.91
C PHE A 84 -12.43 -13.55 -7.36
N TYR A 85 -11.43 -12.71 -7.31
CA TYR A 85 -10.14 -12.97 -6.71
C TYR A 85 -9.87 -11.96 -5.59
N ARG A 86 -9.31 -12.45 -4.49
CA ARG A 86 -9.04 -11.69 -3.29
C ARG A 86 -7.54 -11.41 -3.17
N ILE A 87 -7.19 -10.14 -2.96
CA ILE A 87 -5.83 -9.69 -2.61
C ILE A 87 -5.90 -9.06 -1.22
N THR A 88 -5.25 -9.68 -0.24
CA THR A 88 -5.14 -9.09 1.10
C THR A 88 -4.07 -8.00 1.07
N ILE A 89 -4.46 -6.77 1.42
CA ILE A 89 -3.57 -5.61 1.45
C ILE A 89 -2.84 -5.56 2.77
N LYS A 90 -3.59 -5.63 3.88
CA LYS A 90 -3.02 -5.66 5.22
C LYS A 90 -4.00 -6.31 6.18
N LYS A 91 -3.47 -7.18 7.03
CA LYS A 91 -4.13 -7.67 8.23
C LYS A 91 -3.38 -7.09 9.42
N PHE A 92 -4.10 -6.46 10.31
CA PHE A 92 -3.53 -5.81 11.48
C PHE A 92 -3.66 -6.74 12.69
N GLU A 93 -2.56 -6.97 13.39
CA GLU A 93 -2.58 -7.65 14.70
C GLU A 93 -3.31 -6.75 15.71
N ASP A 94 -2.85 -5.50 15.83
CA ASP A 94 -3.54 -4.43 16.55
C ASP A 94 -4.37 -3.57 15.60
N PRO A 95 -5.68 -3.38 15.84
CA PRO A 95 -6.54 -2.66 14.92
C PRO A 95 -6.05 -1.23 14.63
N LEU A 96 -6.01 -0.86 13.35
CA LEU A 96 -5.72 0.50 12.93
C LEU A 96 -6.92 1.40 13.25
N ILE A 97 -6.73 2.38 14.14
CA ILE A 97 -7.76 3.35 14.50
C ILE A 97 -7.65 4.57 13.56
N ILE A 98 -8.74 4.88 12.84
CA ILE A 98 -8.86 6.12 12.07
C ILE A 98 -9.83 7.04 12.79
N ASN A 99 -9.32 8.17 13.31
CA ASN A 99 -10.15 9.16 13.99
C ASN A 99 -11.13 9.87 13.04
N PRO A 100 -12.19 10.49 13.58
CA PRO A 100 -13.13 11.30 12.79
C PRO A 100 -12.43 12.29 11.87
N TRP A 101 -12.91 12.39 10.63
CA TRP A 101 -12.43 13.35 9.62
C TRP A 101 -10.97 13.20 9.19
N GLN A 102 -10.27 12.16 9.64
CA GLN A 102 -8.90 11.87 9.22
C GLN A 102 -8.83 10.98 7.99
N ILE A 103 -7.71 11.12 7.29
CA ILE A 103 -7.33 10.28 6.16
C ILE A 103 -6.22 9.33 6.64
N SER A 104 -6.35 8.06 6.30
CA SER A 104 -5.30 7.08 6.52
C SER A 104 -4.88 6.47 5.18
N ASN A 105 -3.56 6.28 5.02
CA ASN A 105 -2.97 5.59 3.89
C ASN A 105 -2.44 4.23 4.36
N ILE A 106 -3.17 3.16 4.06
CA ILE A 106 -2.77 1.80 4.40
C ILE A 106 -1.89 1.26 3.29
N LYS A 107 -0.64 0.91 3.63
CA LYS A 107 0.31 0.30 2.70
C LYS A 107 0.43 -1.21 2.97
N MET A 108 0.38 -1.97 1.89
CA MET A 108 0.75 -3.38 1.85
C MET A 108 2.27 -3.51 1.99
N ASP A 109 2.70 -4.55 2.70
CA ASP A 109 4.13 -4.84 2.83
C ASP A 109 4.68 -5.28 1.47
N ALA A 110 5.91 -4.84 1.17
CA ALA A 110 6.52 -5.00 -0.13
C ALA A 110 6.51 -6.46 -0.61
N TYR A 111 6.23 -6.65 -1.90
CA TYR A 111 6.14 -7.95 -2.55
C TYR A 111 6.94 -7.98 -3.86
N THR A 112 7.35 -9.17 -4.30
CA THR A 112 8.10 -9.34 -5.54
C THR A 112 7.16 -9.41 -6.74
N TYR A 113 6.10 -10.22 -6.64
CA TYR A 113 5.00 -10.28 -7.60
C TYR A 113 3.78 -10.98 -6.98
N ILE A 114 2.63 -10.88 -7.65
CA ILE A 114 1.37 -11.50 -7.24
C ILE A 114 0.94 -12.50 -8.33
N LEU A 115 0.61 -13.73 -7.94
CA LEU A 115 0.18 -14.81 -8.84
C LEU A 115 -1.26 -15.23 -8.58
N GLU A 116 -1.94 -15.62 -9.65
CA GLU A 116 -3.15 -16.42 -9.59
C GLU A 116 -2.82 -17.88 -9.24
N GLU A 117 -3.81 -18.64 -8.76
CA GLU A 117 -3.65 -20.09 -8.56
C GLU A 117 -3.26 -20.81 -9.86
N SER A 118 -3.66 -20.28 -11.02
CA SER A 118 -3.28 -20.79 -12.35
C SER A 118 -1.79 -20.56 -12.69
N GLY A 119 -1.08 -19.75 -11.90
CA GLY A 119 0.29 -19.32 -12.17
C GLY A 119 0.41 -18.07 -13.05
N GLU A 120 -0.72 -17.50 -13.51
CA GLU A 120 -0.70 -16.23 -14.23
C GLU A 120 -0.33 -15.07 -13.31
N ARG A 121 0.42 -14.09 -13.87
CA ARG A 121 0.79 -12.88 -13.14
C ARG A 121 -0.36 -11.91 -13.09
N PHE A 122 -0.55 -11.34 -11.91
CA PHE A 122 -1.44 -10.22 -11.75
C PHE A 122 -0.82 -8.95 -12.34
N ASP A 123 -1.49 -8.34 -13.31
CA ASP A 123 -1.11 -7.03 -13.84
C ASP A 123 -1.75 -5.90 -13.00
N HIS A 124 -0.90 -4.98 -12.53
CA HIS A 124 -1.29 -3.84 -11.72
C HIS A 124 -2.10 -2.78 -12.50
N SER A 125 -1.94 -2.73 -13.83
CA SER A 125 -2.58 -1.74 -14.71
C SER A 125 -4.09 -1.63 -14.47
N ASP A 126 -4.74 -2.76 -14.20
CA ASP A 126 -6.20 -2.87 -14.14
C ASP A 126 -6.77 -3.07 -12.73
N ILE A 127 -5.98 -2.97 -11.64
CA ILE A 127 -6.53 -3.29 -10.31
C ILE A 127 -7.75 -2.44 -9.95
N HIS A 128 -7.79 -1.21 -10.43
CA HIS A 128 -8.80 -0.23 -10.06
C HIS A 128 -10.14 -0.53 -10.76
N MET A 129 -10.08 -1.20 -11.92
CA MET A 129 -11.24 -1.63 -12.68
C MET A 129 -11.78 -2.95 -12.15
N ASN A 130 -13.09 -3.11 -12.17
CA ASN A 130 -13.78 -4.33 -11.73
C ASN A 130 -13.41 -4.81 -10.31
N SER A 131 -12.96 -3.88 -9.46
CA SER A 131 -12.58 -4.18 -8.09
C SER A 131 -13.44 -3.47 -7.06
N VAL A 132 -13.47 -4.05 -5.86
CA VAL A 132 -14.20 -3.55 -4.70
C VAL A 132 -13.29 -3.74 -3.49
N ILE A 133 -13.20 -2.74 -2.62
CA ILE A 133 -12.37 -2.81 -1.42
C ILE A 133 -13.25 -3.29 -0.27
N GLY A 134 -12.86 -4.37 0.38
CA GLY A 134 -13.45 -4.85 1.62
C GLY A 134 -12.62 -4.37 2.82
N ILE A 135 -13.29 -3.81 3.82
CA ILE A 135 -12.66 -3.32 5.06
C ILE A 135 -13.38 -3.97 6.23
N ASN A 136 -12.66 -4.80 6.97
CA ASN A 136 -13.12 -5.36 8.23
C ASN A 136 -12.86 -4.36 9.35
N THR A 137 -13.90 -4.00 10.10
CA THR A 137 -13.83 -2.96 11.14
C THR A 137 -13.70 -3.51 12.56
N GLY A 138 -13.50 -4.82 12.72
CA GLY A 138 -13.48 -5.49 14.04
C GLY A 138 -14.85 -5.62 14.70
N THR A 139 -15.88 -4.99 14.13
CA THR A 139 -17.30 -5.25 14.42
C THR A 139 -17.88 -6.21 13.38
N GLU A 140 -19.04 -6.81 13.64
CA GLU A 140 -19.68 -7.78 12.73
C GLU A 140 -19.95 -7.23 11.31
N ASN A 141 -19.92 -5.90 11.13
CA ASN A 141 -20.23 -5.25 9.87
C ASN A 141 -18.97 -4.90 9.07
N MET A 142 -18.83 -5.55 7.92
CA MET A 142 -17.80 -5.23 6.93
C MET A 142 -18.22 -4.02 6.08
N VAL A 143 -17.28 -3.12 5.82
CA VAL A 143 -17.50 -1.94 4.98
C VAL A 143 -16.97 -2.21 3.57
N TRP A 144 -17.83 -1.98 2.58
CA TRP A 144 -17.49 -2.17 1.17
C TRP A 144 -17.37 -0.84 0.44
N LEU A 145 -16.17 -0.52 -0.05
CA LEU A 145 -15.90 0.70 -0.78
C LEU A 145 -15.77 0.43 -2.28
N LYS A 146 -16.36 1.33 -3.07
CA LYS A 146 -16.27 1.32 -4.52
C LYS A 146 -15.14 2.27 -4.95
N PRO A 147 -14.05 1.78 -5.55
CA PRO A 147 -13.01 2.67 -6.09
C PRO A 147 -13.52 3.53 -7.25
N TYR A 148 -14.53 3.06 -7.98
CA TYR A 148 -15.21 3.79 -9.05
C TYR A 148 -16.72 3.50 -9.08
N LYS A 149 -17.52 4.35 -9.74
CA LYS A 149 -19.01 4.31 -9.66
C LYS A 149 -19.63 2.95 -10.05
N LYS A 150 -19.12 2.33 -11.12
CA LYS A 150 -19.64 1.07 -11.70
C LYS A 150 -19.03 -0.19 -11.07
N ALA A 151 -18.28 -0.07 -9.97
CA ALA A 151 -17.68 -1.22 -9.28
C ALA A 151 -18.73 -2.27 -8.87
N PRO A 152 -18.46 -3.59 -9.05
CA PRO A 152 -19.41 -4.68 -8.85
C PRO A 152 -19.63 -5.05 -7.38
N ARG A 153 -19.90 -4.05 -6.51
CA ARG A 153 -20.01 -4.20 -5.05
C ARG A 153 -20.93 -5.34 -4.60
N MET A 154 -22.16 -5.38 -5.11
CA MET A 154 -23.14 -6.38 -4.67
C MET A 154 -22.70 -7.81 -5.02
N GLN A 155 -22.04 -7.99 -6.17
CA GLN A 155 -21.52 -9.29 -6.58
C GLN A 155 -20.31 -9.69 -5.72
N ALA A 156 -19.39 -8.75 -5.47
CA ALA A 156 -18.23 -8.98 -4.60
C ALA A 156 -18.66 -9.34 -3.16
N GLU A 157 -19.67 -8.64 -2.63
CA GLU A 157 -20.20 -8.90 -1.29
C GLU A 157 -20.85 -10.29 -1.18
N ARG A 158 -21.62 -10.70 -2.19
CA ARG A 158 -22.21 -12.04 -2.26
C ARG A 158 -21.14 -13.12 -2.39
N ALA A 159 -20.18 -12.92 -3.28
CA ALA A 159 -19.05 -13.82 -3.48
C ALA A 159 -18.27 -14.03 -2.18
N TYR A 160 -17.95 -12.95 -1.47
CA TYR A 160 -17.28 -13.01 -0.18
C TYR A 160 -18.09 -13.78 0.88
N LYS A 161 -19.38 -13.46 1.04
CA LYS A 161 -20.26 -14.14 2.01
C LYS A 161 -20.39 -15.65 1.73
N LYS A 162 -20.44 -16.03 0.45
CA LYS A 162 -20.50 -17.44 0.02
C LYS A 162 -19.14 -18.14 -0.01
N ARG A 163 -18.04 -17.41 0.24
CA ARG A 163 -16.66 -17.86 -0.02
C ARG A 163 -16.43 -18.36 -1.45
N ASP A 164 -17.18 -17.79 -2.39
CA ASP A 164 -17.06 -18.03 -3.83
C ASP A 164 -16.06 -17.03 -4.43
N TYR A 165 -14.80 -17.19 -4.05
CA TYR A 165 -13.69 -16.41 -4.57
C TYR A 165 -12.39 -17.21 -4.44
N LYS A 166 -11.41 -16.84 -5.26
CA LYS A 166 -10.05 -17.37 -5.20
C LYS A 166 -9.13 -16.37 -4.51
N GLU A 167 -7.99 -16.83 -4.00
CA GLU A 167 -7.00 -15.94 -3.41
C GLU A 167 -5.80 -15.78 -4.36
N PHE A 168 -5.33 -14.55 -4.50
CA PHE A 168 -4.03 -14.32 -5.12
C PHE A 168 -2.92 -14.68 -4.15
N VAL A 169 -1.88 -15.34 -4.66
CA VAL A 169 -0.68 -15.66 -3.91
C VAL A 169 0.31 -14.51 -4.03
N VAL A 170 0.66 -13.91 -2.90
CA VAL A 170 1.65 -12.83 -2.84
C VAL A 170 3.03 -13.41 -2.59
N ILE A 171 3.93 -13.33 -3.57
CA ILE A 171 5.28 -13.85 -3.45
C ILE A 171 6.23 -12.76 -2.97
N ARG A 172 7.04 -13.09 -1.97
CA ARG A 172 8.05 -12.20 -1.38
C ARG A 172 9.40 -12.90 -1.40
N LYS A 173 10.26 -12.47 -2.32
CA LYS A 173 11.66 -12.88 -2.35
C LYS A 173 12.46 -11.88 -1.52
N SER A 174 12.92 -12.31 -0.36
CA SER A 174 13.63 -11.43 0.59
C SER A 174 15.10 -11.77 0.68
N TYR A 175 15.92 -10.75 0.93
CA TYR A 175 17.32 -10.90 1.32
C TYR A 175 17.58 -10.01 2.54
N GLY A 176 17.83 -10.64 3.69
CA GLY A 176 17.72 -9.96 4.99
C GLY A 176 16.31 -9.38 5.16
N ASP A 177 16.23 -8.13 5.59
CA ASP A 177 14.96 -7.42 5.83
C ASP A 177 14.35 -6.78 4.59
N LYS A 178 14.94 -7.00 3.41
CA LYS A 178 14.52 -6.33 2.16
C LYS A 178 13.82 -7.31 1.24
N THR A 179 12.59 -6.99 0.83
CA THR A 179 11.95 -7.63 -0.32
C THR A 179 12.57 -7.10 -1.60
N LEU A 180 12.95 -8.02 -2.49
CA LEU A 180 13.62 -7.71 -3.75
C LEU A 180 12.64 -7.72 -4.92
N SER A 181 12.96 -6.94 -5.94
CA SER A 181 12.33 -7.02 -7.25
C SER A 181 12.73 -8.33 -7.93
N GLU A 182 11.86 -8.86 -8.78
CA GLU A 182 12.12 -10.08 -9.54
C GLU A 182 13.32 -9.94 -10.50
N SER A 183 13.58 -8.71 -10.94
CA SER A 183 14.68 -8.37 -11.83
C SER A 183 16.05 -8.57 -11.18
N VAL A 184 16.12 -8.57 -9.84
CA VAL A 184 17.37 -8.80 -9.11
C VAL A 184 17.73 -10.28 -9.17
N LYS A 185 18.90 -10.57 -9.75
CA LYS A 185 19.44 -11.94 -9.88
C LYS A 185 20.68 -12.18 -9.05
N TYR A 186 21.39 -11.13 -8.64
CA TYR A 186 22.63 -11.26 -7.88
C TYR A 186 22.66 -10.34 -6.68
N VAL A 187 23.28 -10.82 -5.61
CA VAL A 187 23.76 -10.02 -4.48
C VAL A 187 25.27 -9.99 -4.52
N ILE A 188 25.83 -8.80 -4.37
CA ILE A 188 27.27 -8.55 -4.27
C ILE A 188 27.52 -8.00 -2.88
N SER A 189 28.26 -8.74 -2.06
CA SER A 189 28.77 -8.26 -0.78
C SER A 189 30.19 -7.77 -0.99
N LEU A 190 30.41 -6.48 -0.75
CA LEU A 190 31.69 -5.81 -0.89
C LEU A 190 32.23 -5.41 0.48
N LYS A 191 33.49 -5.74 0.75
CA LYS A 191 34.18 -5.30 1.96
C LYS A 191 34.59 -3.85 1.80
N ASN A 192 34.11 -2.99 2.68
CA ASN A 192 34.46 -1.58 2.72
C ASN A 192 35.24 -1.27 4.01
N THR A 193 36.21 -0.37 3.90
CA THR A 193 37.01 0.09 5.05
C THR A 193 36.85 1.60 5.13
N ASP A 194 36.37 2.09 6.28
CA ASP A 194 36.21 3.54 6.47
C ASP A 194 37.57 4.25 6.67
N ILE A 195 37.54 5.58 6.73
CA ILE A 195 38.74 6.41 6.94
C ILE A 195 39.41 6.11 8.28
N ASN A 196 38.67 5.56 9.25
CA ASN A 196 39.14 5.20 10.58
C ASN A 196 39.65 3.74 10.66
N GLY A 197 39.65 2.99 9.55
CA GLY A 197 40.07 1.59 9.50
C GLY A 197 39.02 0.56 9.91
N ASN A 198 37.78 0.97 10.20
CA ASN A 198 36.70 0.05 10.53
C ASN A 198 36.20 -0.68 9.27
N MET A 199 36.10 -1.99 9.39
CA MET A 199 35.62 -2.85 8.31
C MET A 199 34.11 -3.04 8.40
N SER A 200 33.42 -2.90 7.26
CA SER A 200 32.01 -3.21 7.12
C SER A 200 31.75 -3.94 5.79
N TRP A 201 30.66 -4.70 5.74
CA TRP A 201 30.19 -5.33 4.51
C TRP A 201 29.04 -4.53 3.94
N GLU A 202 29.16 -4.17 2.67
CA GLU A 202 28.13 -3.49 1.92
C GLU A 202 27.43 -4.45 0.95
N THR A 203 26.11 -4.56 1.10
CA THR A 203 25.27 -5.37 0.21
C THR A 203 24.77 -4.54 -0.97
N ILE A 204 25.05 -5.00 -2.18
CA ILE A 204 24.68 -4.38 -3.46
C ILE A 204 23.84 -5.39 -4.25
N PHE A 205 22.71 -4.94 -4.78
CA PHE A 205 21.80 -5.74 -5.61
C PHE A 205 22.06 -5.45 -7.08
N ALA A 206 22.08 -6.51 -7.87
CA ALA A 206 22.45 -6.46 -9.27
C ALA A 206 21.37 -7.05 -10.19
N ILE A 207 21.03 -6.28 -11.21
CA ILE A 207 20.06 -6.63 -12.27
C ILE A 207 20.84 -6.83 -13.57
N PRO A 208 20.90 -8.06 -14.10
CA PRO A 208 21.52 -8.31 -15.39
C PRO A 208 20.60 -7.82 -16.52
N LEU A 209 21.14 -6.96 -17.37
CA LEU A 209 20.58 -6.57 -18.67
C LEU A 209 21.38 -7.25 -19.79
N GLU A 210 20.98 -7.04 -21.05
CA GLU A 210 21.63 -7.69 -22.21
C GLU A 210 23.12 -7.34 -22.36
N LYS A 211 23.49 -6.09 -22.05
CA LYS A 211 24.84 -5.53 -22.27
C LYS A 211 25.44 -4.87 -21.02
N SER A 212 24.74 -4.92 -19.90
CA SER A 212 25.21 -4.32 -18.65
C SER A 212 24.57 -4.99 -17.44
N ILE A 213 25.13 -4.72 -16.27
CA ILE A 213 24.55 -5.10 -14.99
C ILE A 213 24.33 -3.82 -14.22
N LEU A 214 23.07 -3.51 -13.93
CA LEU A 214 22.72 -2.36 -13.11
C LEU A 214 22.89 -2.70 -11.63
N LEU A 215 23.36 -1.73 -10.86
CA LEU A 215 23.61 -1.85 -9.43
C LEU A 215 22.74 -0.85 -8.67
N ASN A 216 22.16 -1.27 -7.54
CA ASN A 216 21.39 -0.36 -6.69
C ASN A 216 22.27 0.65 -5.94
N LYS A 217 23.57 0.38 -5.88
CA LYS A 217 24.62 1.16 -5.21
C LYS A 217 25.85 1.17 -6.10
N THR A 218 26.77 2.10 -5.84
CA THR A 218 27.97 2.23 -6.65
C THR A 218 29.08 1.31 -6.18
N ILE A 219 29.83 0.75 -7.12
CA ILE A 219 31.15 0.15 -6.89
C ILE A 219 32.16 1.08 -7.54
N CYS A 220 33.06 1.67 -6.73
CA CYS A 220 34.07 2.63 -7.19
C CYS A 220 33.48 3.79 -8.03
N GLY A 221 32.27 4.27 -7.68
CA GLY A 221 31.58 5.36 -8.39
C GLY A 221 30.70 4.92 -9.57
N TYR A 222 30.70 3.63 -9.93
CA TYR A 222 29.91 3.10 -11.05
C TYR A 222 28.64 2.41 -10.56
N ASN A 223 27.49 2.78 -11.12
CA ASN A 223 26.19 2.15 -10.89
C ASN A 223 25.81 1.10 -11.96
N ALA A 224 26.70 0.87 -12.93
CA ALA A 224 26.53 -0.11 -13.98
C ALA A 224 27.88 -0.75 -14.35
N ILE A 225 27.86 -2.04 -14.63
CA ILE A 225 29.02 -2.80 -15.10
C ILE A 225 28.75 -3.21 -16.53
N ASN A 226 29.63 -2.83 -17.47
CA ASN A 226 29.51 -3.27 -18.86
C ASN A 226 29.78 -4.77 -18.95
N TYR A 227 28.82 -5.51 -19.50
CA TYR A 227 28.92 -6.96 -19.56
C TYR A 227 28.07 -7.54 -20.69
N SER A 228 28.63 -8.41 -21.51
CA SER A 228 27.89 -9.16 -22.53
C SER A 228 27.86 -10.67 -22.21
N GLY A 229 26.67 -11.26 -22.17
CA GLY A 229 26.46 -12.72 -22.12
C GLY A 229 25.67 -13.23 -20.90
N LYS A 230 25.68 -14.56 -20.68
CA LYS A 230 25.13 -15.20 -19.48
C LYS A 230 26.20 -15.22 -18.37
N THR A 231 26.01 -14.43 -17.33
CA THR A 231 26.94 -14.36 -16.19
C THR A 231 26.75 -15.55 -15.26
N SER A 232 27.85 -16.11 -14.76
CA SER A 232 27.88 -16.89 -13.53
C SER A 232 28.48 -16.02 -12.42
N CYS A 233 28.21 -16.30 -11.15
CA CYS A 233 28.76 -15.54 -10.03
C CYS A 233 30.29 -15.42 -10.10
N GLY A 234 30.98 -16.51 -10.45
CA GLY A 234 32.44 -16.52 -10.61
C GLY A 234 32.94 -15.65 -11.76
N LYS A 235 32.23 -15.62 -12.90
CA LYS A 235 32.57 -14.71 -14.01
C LYS A 235 32.35 -13.25 -13.62
N LEU A 236 31.23 -12.95 -12.96
CA LEU A 236 30.92 -11.60 -12.49
C LEU A 236 31.98 -11.10 -11.50
N LYS A 237 32.38 -11.95 -10.55
CA LYS A 237 33.43 -11.65 -9.57
C LYS A 237 34.74 -11.30 -10.27
N LYS A 238 35.20 -12.12 -11.22
CA LYS A 238 36.42 -11.85 -12.00
C LYS A 238 36.35 -10.53 -12.76
N ILE A 239 35.19 -10.20 -13.35
CA ILE A 239 35.00 -8.93 -14.08
C ILE A 239 35.11 -7.75 -13.14
N ILE A 240 34.42 -7.79 -11.99
CA ILE A 240 34.43 -6.69 -11.01
C ILE A 240 35.85 -6.51 -10.43
N CYS A 241 36.50 -7.59 -10.02
CA CYS A 241 37.88 -7.53 -9.52
C CYS A 241 38.84 -6.94 -10.58
N LYS A 242 38.74 -7.38 -11.84
CA LYS A 242 39.62 -6.88 -12.91
C LYS A 242 39.33 -5.43 -13.29
N GLN A 243 38.05 -5.05 -13.38
CA GLN A 243 37.64 -3.72 -13.82
C GLN A 243 37.94 -2.65 -12.77
N PHE A 244 37.78 -2.97 -11.49
CA PHE A 244 37.91 -2.00 -10.40
C PHE A 244 39.16 -2.20 -9.53
N GLY A 245 40.00 -3.19 -9.84
CA GLY A 245 41.20 -3.49 -9.05
C GLY A 245 40.90 -3.97 -7.62
N ILE A 246 39.73 -4.56 -7.40
CA ILE A 246 39.28 -5.03 -6.08
C ILE A 246 39.82 -6.45 -5.85
N ASP A 247 40.35 -6.68 -4.65
CA ASP A 247 40.80 -8.02 -4.23
C ASP A 247 39.64 -9.03 -4.29
N SER A 248 39.95 -10.22 -4.79
CA SER A 248 39.10 -11.40 -4.76
C SER A 248 38.43 -11.58 -3.40
N ASP A 249 39.17 -11.44 -2.32
CA ASP A 249 38.69 -11.81 -0.98
C ASP A 249 37.84 -10.70 -0.34
N ALA A 250 37.84 -9.52 -0.95
CA ALA A 250 36.99 -8.39 -0.57
C ALA A 250 35.59 -8.44 -1.21
N ILE A 251 35.28 -9.46 -2.03
CA ILE A 251 33.99 -9.56 -2.73
C ILE A 251 33.40 -10.97 -2.74
N PHE A 252 32.11 -11.06 -2.39
CA PHE A 252 31.30 -12.26 -2.51
C PHE A 252 30.09 -11.99 -3.40
N ILE A 253 29.75 -12.95 -4.26
CA ILE A 253 28.62 -12.82 -5.18
C ILE A 253 27.76 -14.08 -5.08
N GLU A 254 26.48 -13.86 -4.79
CA GLU A 254 25.46 -14.89 -4.68
C GLU A 254 24.40 -14.69 -5.76
N LYS A 255 23.84 -15.79 -6.26
CA LYS A 255 22.69 -15.76 -7.17
C LYS A 255 21.43 -16.05 -6.37
N ILE A 256 20.38 -15.27 -6.59
CA ILE A 256 19.08 -15.42 -5.93
C ILE A 256 18.03 -15.91 -6.92
#